data_AF-A0A7C3F4S6-F1
#
_entry.id   AF-A0A7C3F4S6-F1
#
_cell.length_a   1.000
_cell.length_b   1.000
_cell.length_c   1.000
_cell.angle_alpha   90.00
_cell.angle_beta   90.00
_cell.angle_gamma   90.00
#
_symmetry.space_group_name_H-M   'P 1'
#
loop_
_entity.id
_entity.type
_entity.pdbx_description
1 polymer ?
#
loop_
_entity_poly.entity_id
_entity_poly.type
_entity_poly.pdbx_seq_one_letter_code
_entity_poly.pdbx_strand_id
1 'polypeptide(L)'
;MSQLGNWLALLGSLLPLIFVGALFFFLLRQAQGSNSQAMAFGKSRARMFTGDKPTVTFDDVAGADEAKQELQEVVEFLKEPQKFAALGARIPKGVLLVGPPGTGKTLMAKAVAGEAGVPFFSISGSEFVEMFVGVGASRVRDLFDQAKRNSP
;
A
#
# COMPACT_ATOMS: atom_id res chain seq x y z
N MET A 1 -63.93 -29.53 -31.95
CA MET A 1 -63.15 -28.31 -32.27
C MET A 1 -62.74 -27.47 -31.04
N SER A 2 -63.02 -27.87 -29.80
CA SER A 2 -62.75 -27.07 -28.60
C SER A 2 -61.39 -27.33 -27.91
N GLN A 3 -60.69 -28.43 -28.21
CA GLN A 3 -59.42 -28.72 -27.54
C GLN A 3 -58.27 -27.85 -28.08
N LEU A 4 -58.15 -27.63 -29.39
CA LEU A 4 -57.09 -26.81 -29.99
C LEU A 4 -57.09 -25.36 -29.49
N GLY A 5 -58.25 -24.77 -29.22
CA GLY A 5 -58.37 -23.43 -28.65
C GLY A 5 -57.84 -23.32 -27.22
N ASN A 6 -58.03 -24.35 -26.40
CA ASN A 6 -57.52 -24.40 -25.03
C ASN A 6 -55.99 -24.57 -24.99
N TRP A 7 -55.42 -25.35 -25.90
CA TRP A 7 -53.96 -25.47 -26.04
C TRP A 7 -53.32 -24.15 -26.53
N LEU A 8 -53.96 -23.43 -27.46
CA LEU A 8 -53.50 -22.09 -27.85
C LEU A 8 -53.61 -21.07 -26.71
N ALA A 9 -54.69 -21.12 -25.93
CA ALA A 9 -54.87 -20.23 -24.78
C ALA A 9 -53.85 -20.50 -23.66
N LEU A 10 -53.52 -21.77 -23.38
CA LEU A 10 -52.49 -22.16 -22.41
C LEU A 10 -51.08 -21.77 -22.88
N LEU A 11 -50.77 -21.92 -24.18
CA LEU A 11 -49.50 -21.46 -24.75
C LEU A 11 -49.38 -19.92 -24.69
N GLY A 12 -50.49 -19.21 -24.95
CA GLY A 12 -50.56 -17.76 -24.83
C GLY A 12 -50.37 -17.26 -23.40
N SER A 13 -50.88 -17.97 -22.39
CA SER A 13 -50.72 -17.59 -20.98
C SER A 13 -49.37 -17.96 -20.38
N LEU A 14 -48.67 -18.96 -20.94
CA LEU A 14 -47.33 -19.38 -20.50
C LEU A 14 -46.21 -18.52 -21.10
N LEU A 15 -46.45 -17.85 -22.22
CA LEU A 15 -45.49 -17.01 -22.93
C LEU A 15 -44.95 -15.84 -22.06
N PRO A 16 -45.79 -15.07 -21.34
CA PRO A 16 -45.32 -14.02 -20.41
C PRO A 16 -44.54 -14.60 -19.22
N LEU A 17 -44.95 -15.77 -18.71
CA LEU A 17 -44.29 -16.42 -17.57
C LEU A 17 -42.88 -16.89 -17.93
N ILE A 18 -42.72 -17.49 -19.11
CA ILE A 18 -41.42 -17.92 -19.64
C ILE A 18 -40.53 -16.71 -19.93
N PHE A 19 -41.10 -15.63 -20.48
CA PHE A 19 -40.35 -14.40 -20.76
C PHE A 19 -39.82 -13.76 -19.48
N VAL A 20 -40.66 -13.62 -18.45
CA VAL A 20 -40.23 -13.10 -17.14
C VAL A 20 -39.20 -14.03 -16.49
N GLY A 21 -39.40 -15.35 -16.54
CA GLY A 21 -38.43 -16.32 -16.00
C GLY A 21 -37.07 -16.26 -16.71
N ALA A 22 -37.06 -16.12 -18.04
CA ALA A 22 -35.84 -15.98 -18.84
C ALA A 22 -35.13 -14.64 -18.57
N LEU A 23 -35.88 -13.55 -18.45
CA LEU A 23 -35.34 -12.23 -18.08
C LEU A 23 -34.72 -12.28 -16.67
N PHE A 24 -35.40 -12.91 -15.71
CA PHE A 24 -34.90 -13.05 -14.35
C PHE A 24 -33.65 -13.92 -14.28
N PHE A 25 -33.61 -15.02 -15.04
CA PHE A 25 -32.42 -15.86 -15.17
C PHE A 25 -31.24 -15.13 -15.83
N PHE A 26 -31.51 -14.29 -16.84
CA PHE A 26 -30.51 -13.45 -17.50
C PHE A 26 -29.95 -12.38 -16.56
N LEU A 27 -30.83 -11.71 -15.78
CA LEU A 27 -30.44 -10.72 -14.78
C LEU A 27 -29.62 -11.34 -13.63
N LEU A 28 -30.00 -12.53 -13.16
CA LEU A 28 -29.23 -13.26 -12.14
C LEU A 28 -27.85 -13.68 -12.65
N ARG A 29 -27.74 -14.09 -13.92
CA ARG A 29 -26.45 -14.33 -14.58
C ARG A 29 -25.59 -13.07 -14.72
N GLN A 30 -26.21 -11.91 -14.98
CA GLN A 30 -25.50 -10.63 -15.08
C GLN A 30 -25.04 -10.12 -13.70
N ALA A 31 -25.86 -10.31 -12.65
CA ALA A 31 -25.54 -9.91 -11.29
C ALA A 31 -24.38 -10.73 -10.68
N GLN A 32 -24.27 -12.02 -10.99
CA GLN A 32 -23.12 -12.84 -10.57
C GLN A 32 -21.78 -12.39 -11.18
N GLY A 33 -21.79 -11.77 -12.37
CA GLY A 33 -20.59 -11.19 -12.98
C GLY A 33 -20.11 -9.89 -12.33
N SER A 34 -21.00 -9.14 -11.66
CA SER A 34 -20.69 -7.88 -10.97
C SER A 34 -20.23 -8.08 -9.52
N ASN A 35 -20.63 -9.19 -8.88
CA ASN A 35 -20.31 -9.47 -7.48
C ASN A 35 -18.82 -9.81 -7.21
N SER A 36 -18.04 -10.03 -8.27
CA SER A 36 -16.58 -10.25 -8.16
C SER A 36 -15.79 -8.95 -7.93
N GLN A 37 -16.31 -7.78 -8.33
CA GLN A 37 -15.62 -6.50 -8.10
C GLN A 37 -15.86 -5.93 -6.70
N ALA A 38 -17.03 -6.16 -6.10
CA ALA A 38 -17.32 -5.69 -4.74
C ALA A 38 -16.42 -6.37 -3.67
N MET A 39 -16.04 -7.62 -3.88
CA MET A 39 -15.10 -8.37 -3.02
C MET A 39 -13.62 -7.96 -3.20
N ALA A 40 -13.29 -7.23 -4.27
CA ALA A 40 -11.94 -6.74 -4.52
C ALA A 40 -11.64 -5.42 -3.79
N PHE A 41 -12.67 -4.70 -3.29
CA PHE A 41 -12.51 -3.43 -2.58
C PHE A 41 -11.95 -3.61 -1.15
N GLY A 42 -12.07 -4.81 -0.57
CA GLY A 42 -11.52 -5.14 0.76
C GLY A 42 -10.05 -5.57 0.76
N LYS A 43 -9.52 -6.01 -0.39
CA LYS A 43 -8.08 -6.19 -0.57
C LYS A 43 -7.54 -4.91 -1.18
N SER A 44 -7.32 -3.91 -0.33
CA SER A 44 -6.33 -2.87 -0.61
C SER A 44 -5.13 -3.58 -1.22
N ARG A 45 -4.92 -3.43 -2.53
CA ARG A 45 -3.65 -3.77 -3.16
C ARG A 45 -2.69 -2.81 -2.51
N ALA A 46 -2.13 -3.20 -1.37
CA ALA A 46 -1.06 -2.50 -0.72
C ALA A 46 -0.06 -2.24 -1.82
N ARG A 47 0.14 -0.95 -2.15
CA ARG A 47 1.22 -0.54 -3.03
C ARG A 47 2.44 -1.26 -2.48
N MET A 48 3.01 -2.20 -3.24
CA MET A 48 4.22 -2.86 -2.80
C MET A 48 5.25 -1.75 -2.76
N PHE A 49 5.63 -1.33 -1.55
CA PHE A 49 6.74 -0.41 -1.38
C PHE A 49 7.98 -1.28 -1.60
N THR A 50 8.38 -1.45 -2.85
CA THR A 50 9.70 -1.98 -3.15
C THR A 50 10.68 -0.93 -2.63
N GLY A 51 11.42 -1.28 -1.58
CA GLY A 51 12.48 -0.41 -1.08
C GLY A 51 13.52 -0.25 -2.18
N ASP A 52 13.61 0.96 -2.74
CA ASP A 52 14.66 1.27 -3.69
C ASP A 52 15.97 1.30 -2.93
N LYS A 53 17.06 0.83 -3.56
CA LYS A 53 18.41 1.05 -3.05
C LYS A 53 18.91 2.37 -3.63
N PRO A 54 18.86 3.48 -2.88
CA PRO A 54 19.33 4.75 -3.40
C PRO A 54 20.84 4.67 -3.66
N THR A 55 21.27 5.24 -4.79
CA THR A 55 22.69 5.40 -5.13
C THR A 55 23.26 6.74 -4.62
N VAL A 56 22.43 7.53 -3.93
CA VAL A 56 22.79 8.85 -3.40
C VAL A 56 23.56 8.67 -2.10
N THR A 57 24.63 9.43 -1.91
CA THR A 57 25.55 9.38 -0.76
C THR A 57 25.67 10.75 -0.08
N PHE A 58 26.43 10.86 1.02
CA PHE A 58 26.65 12.16 1.66
C PHE A 58 27.45 13.15 0.81
N ASP A 59 28.19 12.65 -0.18
CA ASP A 59 28.92 13.48 -1.15
C ASP A 59 27.97 14.24 -2.08
N ASP A 60 26.76 13.71 -2.32
CA ASP A 60 25.73 14.35 -3.15
C ASP A 60 24.95 15.45 -2.42
N VAL A 61 25.13 15.57 -1.10
CA VAL A 61 24.46 16.58 -0.27
C VAL A 61 25.44 17.72 -0.01
N ALA A 62 25.14 18.94 -0.47
CA ALA A 62 26.00 20.09 -0.18
C ALA A 62 25.69 20.70 1.20
N GLY A 63 26.73 20.95 1.99
CA GLY A 63 26.64 21.58 3.32
C GLY A 63 25.95 20.72 4.38
N ALA A 64 25.40 21.39 5.42
CA ALA A 64 24.79 20.75 6.58
C ALA A 64 25.73 19.77 7.32
N ASP A 65 26.99 20.18 7.48
CA ASP A 65 28.08 19.32 7.99
C ASP A 65 27.78 18.79 9.39
N GLU A 66 27.18 19.59 10.26
CA GLU A 66 26.72 19.19 11.60
C GLU A 66 25.69 18.04 11.52
N ALA A 67 24.68 18.19 10.65
CA ALA A 67 23.64 17.17 10.47
C ALA A 67 24.20 15.89 9.83
N LYS A 68 25.15 16.01 8.89
CA LYS A 68 25.84 14.84 8.33
C LYS A 68 26.63 14.10 9.40
N GLN A 69 27.32 14.81 10.28
CA GLN A 69 28.10 14.22 11.37
C GLN A 69 27.21 13.47 12.36
N GLU A 70 26.06 14.03 12.75
CA GLU A 70 25.08 13.33 13.60
C GLU A 70 24.48 12.10 12.89
N LEU A 71 24.16 12.22 11.60
CA LEU A 71 23.60 11.11 10.83
C LEU A 71 24.63 10.02 10.51
N GLN A 72 25.93 10.32 10.59
CA GLN A 72 26.99 9.32 10.43
C GLN A 72 26.88 8.21 11.49
N GLU A 73 26.49 8.56 12.72
CA GLU A 73 26.24 7.57 13.78
C GLU A 73 25.08 6.63 13.40
N VAL A 74 24.03 7.18 12.79
CA VAL A 74 22.89 6.40 12.29
C VAL A 74 23.32 5.46 11.16
N VAL A 75 24.19 5.92 10.26
CA VAL A 75 24.78 5.08 9.20
C VAL A 75 25.58 3.92 9.80
N GLU A 76 26.44 4.19 10.79
CA GLU A 76 27.23 3.15 11.44
C GLU A 76 26.33 2.13 12.15
N PHE A 77 25.24 2.60 12.77
CA PHE A 77 24.24 1.73 13.36
C PHE A 77 23.58 0.80 12.32
N LEU A 78 23.19 1.32 11.16
CA LEU A 78 22.58 0.53 10.09
C LEU A 78 23.57 -0.49 9.48
N LYS A 79 24.86 -0.17 9.42
CA LYS A 79 25.92 -1.06 8.93
C LYS A 79 26.28 -2.16 9.93
N GLU A 80 26.43 -1.81 11.22
CA GLU A 80 26.97 -2.70 12.25
C GLU A 80 26.06 -2.80 13.50
N PRO A 81 24.77 -3.18 13.36
CA PRO A 81 23.82 -3.14 14.48
C PRO A 81 24.23 -4.04 15.66
N GLN A 82 24.98 -5.12 15.40
CA GLN A 82 25.45 -6.06 16.42
C GLN A 82 26.48 -5.44 17.38
N LYS A 83 27.34 -4.54 16.88
CA LYS A 83 28.37 -3.84 17.67
C LYS A 83 27.74 -2.95 18.74
N PHE A 84 26.70 -2.21 18.35
CA PHE A 84 25.95 -1.35 19.27
C PHE A 84 25.13 -2.16 20.28
N ALA A 85 24.54 -3.28 19.86
CA ALA A 85 23.81 -4.18 20.76
C ALA A 85 24.75 -4.80 21.82
N ALA A 86 25.96 -5.22 21.42
CA ALA A 86 26.95 -5.79 22.34
C ALA A 86 27.45 -4.78 23.39
N LEU A 87 27.54 -3.50 23.02
CA LEU A 87 27.91 -2.41 23.93
C LEU A 87 26.75 -1.98 24.86
N GLY A 88 25.55 -2.55 24.69
CA GLY A 88 24.36 -2.15 25.43
C GLY A 88 23.82 -0.76 25.04
N ALA A 89 24.26 -0.21 23.91
CA ALA A 89 23.80 1.08 23.42
C ALA A 89 22.33 0.99 22.98
N ARG A 90 21.53 2.01 23.31
CA ARG A 90 20.13 2.08 22.85
C ARG A 90 20.08 2.65 21.45
N ILE A 91 19.54 1.85 20.55
CA ILE A 91 19.35 2.21 19.16
C ILE A 91 18.28 3.31 19.05
N PRO A 92 18.57 4.46 18.40
CA PRO A 92 17.56 5.46 18.13
C PRO A 92 16.51 4.88 17.18
N LYS A 93 15.23 4.96 17.57
CA LYS A 93 14.11 4.36 16.82
C LYS A 93 13.62 5.23 15.66
N GLY A 94 14.03 6.49 15.61
CA GLY A 94 13.63 7.44 14.58
C GLY A 94 14.35 8.76 14.71
N VAL A 95 14.50 9.45 13.58
CA VAL A 95 15.13 10.77 13.46
C VAL A 95 14.12 11.70 12.79
N LEU A 96 13.97 12.92 13.31
CA LEU A 96 13.10 13.94 12.73
C LEU A 96 13.95 15.06 12.13
N LEU A 97 13.95 15.18 10.80
CA LEU A 97 14.61 16.27 10.10
C LEU A 97 13.66 17.48 9.99
N VAL A 98 14.05 18.61 10.56
CA VAL A 98 13.24 19.85 10.58
C VAL A 98 13.94 20.95 9.78
N GLY A 99 13.16 21.72 9.03
CA GLY A 99 13.65 22.90 8.32
C GLY A 99 12.72 23.36 7.20
N PRO A 100 12.96 24.55 6.62
CA PRO A 100 12.18 25.10 5.50
C PRO A 100 12.03 24.14 4.31
N PRO A 101 10.99 24.26 3.48
CA PRO A 101 10.88 23.46 2.26
C PRO A 101 12.11 23.68 1.35
N GLY A 102 12.55 22.63 0.65
CA GLY A 102 13.69 22.71 -0.28
C GLY A 102 15.09 22.55 0.34
N THR A 103 15.23 22.41 1.66
CA THR A 103 16.55 22.26 2.33
C THR A 103 17.16 20.85 2.27
N GLY A 104 16.75 20.01 1.31
CA GLY A 104 17.37 18.71 1.12
C GLY A 104 17.04 17.63 2.17
N LYS A 105 16.04 17.79 3.05
CA LYS A 105 15.68 16.76 4.05
C LYS A 105 15.46 15.36 3.46
N THR A 106 14.69 15.26 2.39
CA THR A 106 14.45 13.98 1.70
C THR A 106 15.72 13.46 1.02
N LEU A 107 16.57 14.36 0.52
CA LEU A 107 17.86 14.00 -0.08
C LEU A 107 18.80 13.43 0.98
N MET A 108 18.88 14.08 2.14
CA MET A 108 19.65 13.62 3.30
C MET A 108 19.20 12.24 3.77
N ALA A 109 17.89 12.01 3.90
CA ALA A 109 17.36 10.70 4.28
C ALA A 109 17.71 9.59 3.28
N LYS A 110 17.72 9.91 1.97
CA LYS A 110 18.18 8.98 0.92
C LYS A 110 19.69 8.74 1.00
N ALA A 111 20.48 9.78 1.27
CA ALA A 111 21.92 9.68 1.43
C ALA A 111 22.30 8.76 2.60
N VAL A 112 21.62 8.85 3.75
CA VAL A 112 21.82 7.93 4.89
C VAL A 112 21.60 6.47 4.48
N ALA A 113 20.53 6.19 3.73
CA ALA A 113 20.23 4.84 3.27
C ALA A 113 21.25 4.34 2.21
N GLY A 114 21.70 5.21 1.31
CA GLY A 114 22.71 4.88 0.31
C GLY A 114 24.09 4.64 0.93
N GLU A 115 24.48 5.46 1.89
CA GLU A 115 25.69 5.28 2.70
C GLU A 115 25.69 3.93 3.42
N ALA A 116 24.57 3.56 4.04
CA ALA A 116 24.39 2.29 4.73
C ALA A 116 24.17 1.09 3.78
N GLY A 117 23.86 1.33 2.51
CA GLY A 117 23.54 0.28 1.54
C GLY A 117 22.23 -0.46 1.82
N VAL A 118 21.31 0.15 2.57
CA VAL A 118 20.03 -0.45 2.99
C VAL A 118 18.86 0.01 2.11
N PRO A 119 17.74 -0.75 2.04
CA PRO A 119 16.56 -0.33 1.29
C PRO A 119 15.93 0.94 1.88
N PHE A 120 15.51 1.86 1.00
CA PHE A 120 14.83 3.10 1.39
C PHE A 120 13.34 3.03 1.09
N PHE A 121 12.51 3.15 2.13
CA PHE A 121 11.05 3.22 2.01
C PHE A 121 10.59 4.67 2.21
N SER A 122 9.78 5.18 1.30
CA SER A 122 9.24 6.54 1.37
C SER A 122 7.73 6.53 1.27
N ILE A 123 7.08 7.24 2.18
CA ILE A 123 5.63 7.48 2.20
C ILE A 123 5.37 8.93 2.58
N SER A 124 4.42 9.57 1.90
CA SER A 124 3.99 10.91 2.29
C SER A 124 2.98 10.83 3.42
N GLY A 125 3.10 11.72 4.42
CA GLY A 125 2.15 11.82 5.53
C GLY A 125 0.71 12.04 5.08
N SER A 126 0.52 12.73 3.95
CA SER A 126 -0.80 12.95 3.34
C SER A 126 -1.46 11.65 2.86
N GLU A 127 -0.71 10.57 2.60
CA GLU A 127 -1.26 9.27 2.19
C GLU A 127 -1.96 8.53 3.34
N PHE A 128 -1.78 8.98 4.59
CA PHE A 128 -2.45 8.41 5.74
C PHE A 128 -3.79 9.08 6.06
N VAL A 129 -4.06 10.25 5.47
CA VAL A 129 -5.29 11.00 5.69
C VAL A 129 -6.29 10.64 4.59
N GLU A 130 -7.25 9.78 4.93
CA GLU A 130 -8.29 9.37 4.00
C GLU A 130 -9.68 9.46 4.64
N MET A 131 -10.71 9.55 3.78
CA MET A 131 -12.11 9.64 4.19
C MET A 131 -12.61 8.38 4.92
N PHE A 132 -11.94 7.24 4.75
CA PHE A 132 -12.33 5.96 5.31
C PHE A 132 -11.56 5.63 6.59
N VAL A 133 -12.31 5.42 7.68
CA VAL A 133 -11.75 5.09 9.00
C VAL A 133 -10.98 3.76 8.94
N GLY A 134 -9.79 3.73 9.53
CA GLY A 134 -8.98 2.50 9.68
C GLY A 134 -8.07 2.16 8.50
N VAL A 135 -8.27 2.76 7.33
CA VAL A 135 -7.44 2.51 6.13
C VAL A 135 -6.02 3.04 6.34
N GLY A 136 -5.86 4.26 6.88
CA GLY A 136 -4.54 4.83 7.21
C GLY A 136 -3.76 4.00 8.22
N ALA A 137 -4.44 3.50 9.27
CA ALA A 137 -3.81 2.66 10.30
C ALA A 137 -3.34 1.29 9.74
N SER A 138 -4.07 0.72 8.78
CA SER A 138 -3.62 -0.51 8.09
C SER A 138 -2.34 -0.26 7.31
N ARG A 139 -2.25 0.84 6.56
CA ARG A 139 -1.05 1.17 5.76
C ARG A 139 0.19 1.34 6.62
N VAL A 140 0.08 1.99 7.79
CA VAL A 140 1.20 2.11 8.73
C VAL A 140 1.70 0.74 9.12
N ARG A 141 0.81 -0.18 9.52
CA ARG A 141 1.21 -1.54 9.90
C ARG A 141 1.85 -2.29 8.74
N ASP A 142 1.23 -2.26 7.57
CA ASP A 142 1.72 -2.95 6.38
C ASP A 142 3.10 -2.43 5.96
N LEU A 143 3.35 -1.13 6.07
CA LEU A 143 4.65 -0.50 5.82
C LEU A 143 5.72 -1.01 6.80
N PHE A 144 5.43 -1.01 8.10
CA PHE A 144 6.38 -1.52 9.10
C PHE A 144 6.62 -3.03 8.96
N ASP A 145 5.62 -3.80 8.55
CA ASP A 145 5.77 -5.23 8.29
C ASP A 145 6.62 -5.51 7.05
N GLN A 146 6.50 -4.68 6.00
CA GLN A 146 7.40 -4.73 4.84
C GLN A 146 8.83 -4.32 5.20
N ALA A 147 9.01 -3.27 6.01
CA ALA A 147 10.33 -2.83 6.48
C ALA A 147 11.03 -3.91 7.31
N LYS A 148 10.32 -4.54 8.26
CA LYS A 148 10.88 -5.65 9.08
C LYS A 148 11.36 -6.84 8.24
N ARG A 149 10.69 -7.14 7.12
CA ARG A 149 11.09 -8.22 6.20
C ARG A 149 12.36 -7.90 5.42
N ASN A 150 12.70 -6.62 5.28
CA ASN A 150 13.86 -6.13 4.54
C ASN A 150 14.94 -5.54 5.46
N SER A 151 14.89 -5.86 6.75
CA SER A 151 15.82 -5.34 7.77
C SER A 151 17.27 -5.83 7.53
N PRO A 152 18.33 -5.07 7.89
CA PRO A 152 18.37 -3.86 8.75
C PRO A 152 17.58 -2.68 8.22
#